data_AF-A0A1B0AHV3-F1
#
_entry.id   AF-A0A1B0AHV3-F1
#
_cell.length_a   1.000
_cell.length_b   1.000
_cell.length_c   1.000
_cell.angle_alpha   90.00
_cell.angle_beta   90.00
_cell.angle_gamma   90.00
#
_symmetry.space_group_name_H-M   'P 1'
#
loop_
_entity.id
_entity.type
_entity.pdbx_description
1 polymer ?
#
loop_
_entity_poly.entity_id
_entity_poly.type
_entity_poly.pdbx_seq_one_letter_code
_entity_poly.pdbx_strand_id
1 'polypeptide(L)'
;MLEMVDDFMFYSYKVHIYNNSNYKEKDSGKVVLYTTSMGIIRDTYAKCSNVKQILRTLLVKFEERDVFMSLEYQQEIKERMHSDIIKVPQLFVEGQHIGELHTCSARLLAK
;
A
#
# COMPACT_ATOMS: atom_id res chain seq x y z
N MET A 1 15.70 2.56 -24.99
CA MET A 1 14.78 3.42 -24.24
C MET A 1 13.32 3.12 -24.60
N LEU A 2 12.96 2.92 -25.87
CA LEU A 2 11.64 2.40 -26.27
C LEU A 2 11.37 0.95 -25.79
N GLU A 3 12.35 0.05 -25.87
CA GLU A 3 12.12 -1.35 -25.46
C GLU A 3 11.73 -1.54 -23.98
N MET A 4 12.14 -0.60 -23.12
CA MET A 4 11.81 -0.64 -21.68
C MET A 4 10.35 -0.24 -21.40
N VAL A 5 9.76 0.63 -22.23
CA VAL A 5 8.34 1.00 -22.07
C VAL A 5 7.42 -0.08 -22.63
N ASP A 6 7.85 -0.81 -23.67
CA ASP A 6 7.11 -1.96 -24.21
C ASP A 6 7.13 -3.14 -23.25
N ASP A 7 8.27 -3.47 -22.64
CA ASP A 7 8.34 -4.49 -21.57
C ASP A 7 7.50 -4.09 -20.35
N PHE A 8 7.53 -2.80 -19.95
CA PHE A 8 6.71 -2.29 -18.85
C PHE A 8 5.21 -2.37 -19.15
N MET A 9 4.80 -1.99 -20.36
CA MET A 9 3.41 -2.09 -20.81
C MET A 9 2.95 -3.54 -20.95
N PHE A 10 3.79 -4.41 -21.52
CA PHE A 10 3.50 -5.83 -21.66
C PHE A 10 3.40 -6.52 -20.30
N TYR A 11 4.27 -6.17 -19.34
CA TYR A 11 4.21 -6.66 -17.96
C TYR A 11 2.95 -6.15 -17.25
N SER A 12 2.64 -4.85 -17.35
CA SER A 12 1.42 -4.27 -16.81
C SER A 12 0.16 -4.93 -17.39
N TYR A 13 0.16 -5.27 -18.69
CA TYR A 13 -0.94 -5.94 -19.37
C TYR A 13 -1.08 -7.41 -18.92
N LYS A 14 0.03 -8.17 -18.84
CA LYS A 14 0.00 -9.57 -18.36
C LYS A 14 -0.48 -9.69 -16.92
N VAL A 15 -0.09 -8.73 -16.07
CA VAL A 15 -0.52 -8.59 -14.68
C VAL A 15 -2.02 -8.33 -14.59
N HIS A 16 -2.56 -7.42 -15.42
CA HIS A 16 -3.98 -7.08 -15.43
C HIS A 16 -4.89 -8.29 -15.75
N ILE A 17 -4.37 -9.31 -16.45
CA ILE A 17 -5.11 -10.51 -16.84
C ILE A 17 -5.19 -11.56 -15.71
N TYR A 18 -4.34 -11.50 -14.68
CA TYR A 18 -4.14 -12.62 -13.75
C TYR A 18 -4.73 -12.49 -12.34
N ASN A 19 -5.41 -11.40 -11.98
CA ASN A 19 -5.76 -11.15 -10.59
C ASN A 19 -7.26 -11.28 -10.26
N ASN A 20 -7.59 -12.33 -9.52
CA ASN A 20 -8.86 -12.51 -8.80
C ASN A 20 -8.56 -12.58 -7.30
N SER A 21 -8.50 -11.42 -6.64
CA SER A 21 -7.98 -11.31 -5.27
C SER A 21 -9.06 -10.93 -4.26
N ASN A 22 -9.42 -11.86 -3.37
CA ASN A 22 -10.28 -11.60 -2.22
C ASN A 22 -9.47 -11.07 -1.02
N TYR A 23 -9.26 -9.75 -0.98
CA TYR A 23 -8.47 -9.11 0.08
C TYR A 23 -9.11 -9.15 1.46
N LYS A 24 -10.44 -9.32 1.57
CA LYS A 24 -11.12 -9.45 2.87
C LYS A 24 -10.66 -10.71 3.59
N GLU A 25 -10.55 -11.82 2.87
CA GLU A 25 -10.08 -13.08 3.43
C GLU A 25 -8.57 -13.05 3.68
N LYS A 26 -7.79 -12.54 2.71
CA LYS A 26 -6.32 -12.44 2.81
C LYS A 26 -5.85 -11.58 3.99
N ASP A 27 -6.53 -10.46 4.22
CA ASP A 27 -6.18 -9.47 5.24
C ASP A 27 -7.04 -9.61 6.51
N SER A 28 -7.80 -10.70 6.66
CA SER A 28 -8.68 -10.92 7.82
C SER A 28 -7.90 -10.81 9.15
N GLY A 29 -8.39 -9.97 10.07
CA GLY A 29 -7.73 -9.68 11.34
C GLY A 29 -6.41 -8.92 11.23
N LYS A 30 -6.07 -8.35 10.07
CA LYS A 30 -4.79 -7.67 9.82
C LYS A 30 -4.96 -6.19 9.55
N VAL A 31 -3.98 -5.44 10.03
CA VAL A 31 -3.70 -4.07 9.59
C VAL A 31 -2.53 -4.13 8.61
N VAL A 32 -2.74 -3.64 7.39
CA VAL A 32 -1.75 -3.65 6.32
C VAL A 32 -1.40 -2.22 5.95
N LEU A 33 -0.13 -1.87 6.07
CA LEU A 33 0.38 -0.54 5.72
C LEU A 33 1.30 -0.66 4.49
N TYR A 34 0.90 -0.03 3.40
CA TYR A 34 1.78 0.17 2.26
C TYR A 34 2.65 1.41 2.47
N THR A 35 3.95 1.24 2.30
CA THR A 35 4.96 2.28 2.51
C THR A 35 5.94 2.30 1.35
N THR A 36 6.87 3.25 1.37
CA THR A 36 8.12 3.17 0.62
C THR A 36 9.29 3.39 1.56
N SER A 37 10.34 2.57 1.44
CA SER A 37 11.64 2.85 2.07
C SER A 37 12.52 3.77 1.22
N MET A 38 12.16 4.03 -0.04
CA MET A 38 12.96 4.86 -0.92
C MET A 38 12.82 6.35 -0.56
N GLY A 39 13.89 6.90 0.02
CA GLY A 39 13.95 8.28 0.53
C GLY A 39 14.14 9.38 -0.54
N ILE A 40 13.98 9.07 -1.83
CA ILE A 40 14.20 10.05 -2.92
C ILE A 40 13.22 11.22 -2.79
N ILE A 41 11.96 10.94 -2.44
CA ILE A 41 10.95 11.96 -2.17
C ILE A 41 10.81 12.09 -0.65
N ARG A 42 11.55 13.05 -0.07
CA ARG A 42 11.65 13.24 1.39
C ARG A 42 10.30 13.39 2.07
N ASP A 43 9.37 14.13 1.48
CA ASP A 43 8.04 14.35 2.05
C ASP A 43 7.24 13.04 2.15
N THR A 44 7.31 12.20 1.12
CA THR A 44 6.67 10.88 1.10
C THR A 44 7.29 9.96 2.16
N TYR A 45 8.62 9.94 2.24
CA TYR A 45 9.34 9.17 3.25
C TYR A 45 8.96 9.59 4.68
N ALA A 46 8.91 10.90 4.94
CA ALA A 46 8.51 11.45 6.23
C ALA A 46 7.07 11.07 6.59
N LYS A 47 6.13 11.14 5.64
CA LYS A 47 4.74 10.68 5.83
C LYS A 47 4.68 9.20 6.17
N CYS A 48 5.36 8.33 5.41
CA CYS A 48 5.41 6.90 5.72
C CYS A 48 6.00 6.62 7.11
N SER A 49 7.07 7.32 7.49
CA SER A 49 7.69 7.19 8.81
C SER A 49 6.74 7.62 9.94
N ASN A 50 6.03 8.73 9.76
CA ASN A 50 5.07 9.26 10.73
C ASN A 50 3.91 8.26 10.97
N VAL A 51 3.31 7.74 9.90
CA VAL A 51 2.25 6.72 10.02
C VAL A 51 2.74 5.47 10.76
N LYS A 52 3.96 4.99 10.45
CA LYS A 52 4.56 3.86 11.18
C LYS A 52 4.75 4.18 12.66
N GLN A 53 5.16 5.40 12.99
CA GLN A 53 5.32 5.83 14.37
C GLN A 53 3.97 5.87 15.11
N ILE A 54 2.92 6.43 14.49
CA ILE A 54 1.57 6.46 15.06
C ILE A 54 1.09 5.05 15.38
N LEU A 55 1.16 4.12 14.43
CA LEU A 55 0.71 2.73 14.66
C LEU A 55 1.48 2.07 15.79
N ARG A 56 2.81 2.27 15.85
CA ARG A 56 3.65 1.75 16.94
C ARG A 56 3.31 2.36 18.29
N THR A 57 3.10 3.67 18.36
CA THR A 57 2.71 4.37 19.61
C THR A 57 1.34 3.90 20.10
N LEU A 58 0.42 3.58 19.19
CA LEU A 58 -0.89 3.03 19.52
C LEU A 58 -0.87 1.51 19.77
N LEU A 59 0.31 0.87 19.73
CA LEU A 59 0.49 -0.59 19.88
C LEU A 59 -0.32 -1.43 18.88
N VAL A 60 -0.63 -0.85 17.72
CA VAL A 60 -1.32 -1.55 16.64
C VAL A 60 -0.30 -2.44 15.93
N LYS A 61 -0.54 -3.75 15.93
CA LYS A 61 0.24 -4.69 15.10
C LYS A 61 -0.14 -4.51 13.64
N PHE A 62 0.84 -4.26 12.78
CA PHE A 62 0.62 -4.11 11.34
C PHE A 62 1.67 -4.86 10.51
N GLU A 63 1.27 -5.29 9.32
CA GLU A 63 2.16 -5.79 8.27
C GLU A 63 2.60 -4.62 7.38
N GLU A 64 3.90 -4.43 7.21
CA GLU A 64 4.45 -3.43 6.28
C GLU A 64 4.62 -4.04 4.89
N ARG A 65 4.07 -3.40 3.85
CA ARG A 65 4.21 -3.77 2.44
C ARG A 65 4.94 -2.65 1.71
N ASP A 66 6.25 -2.83 1.52
CA ASP A 66 7.09 -1.83 0.86
C ASP A 66 6.99 -1.93 -0.66
N VAL A 67 6.37 -0.92 -1.26
CA VAL A 67 6.14 -0.88 -2.72
C VAL A 67 7.42 -0.59 -3.51
N PHE A 68 8.49 -0.12 -2.88
CA PHE A 68 9.78 0.00 -3.57
C PHE A 68 10.46 -1.36 -3.73
N MET A 69 10.28 -2.25 -2.76
CA MET A 69 11.02 -3.52 -2.68
C MET A 69 10.31 -4.70 -3.36
N SER A 70 9.01 -4.59 -3.66
CA SER A 70 8.23 -5.68 -4.27
C SER A 70 7.30 -5.16 -5.36
N LEU A 71 7.41 -5.78 -6.55
CA LEU A 71 6.51 -5.53 -7.67
C LEU A 71 5.10 -6.05 -7.38
N GLU A 72 5.00 -7.17 -6.66
CA GLU A 72 3.74 -7.75 -6.24
C GLU A 72 2.96 -6.76 -5.36
N TYR A 73 3.63 -6.07 -4.44
CA TYR A 73 2.99 -5.03 -3.62
C TYR A 73 2.60 -3.78 -4.42
N GLN A 74 3.37 -3.40 -5.44
CA GLN A 74 2.97 -2.32 -6.35
C GLN A 74 1.70 -2.65 -7.12
N GLN A 75 1.59 -3.89 -7.60
CA GLN A 75 0.41 -4.34 -8.34
C GLN A 75 -0.79 -4.46 -7.42
N GLU A 76 -0.61 -5.12 -6.28
CA GLU A 76 -1.66 -5.33 -5.30
C GLU A 76 -2.30 -4.01 -4.87
N ILE A 77 -1.50 -2.96 -4.58
CA ILE A 77 -2.07 -1.68 -4.18
C ILE A 77 -2.77 -0.94 -5.33
N LYS A 78 -2.26 -1.03 -6.57
CA LYS A 78 -2.91 -0.43 -7.73
C LYS A 78 -4.28 -1.04 -7.98
N GLU A 79 -4.38 -2.36 -7.84
CA GLU A 79 -5.64 -3.10 -7.96
C GLU A 79 -6.63 -2.72 -6.87
N ARG A 80 -6.19 -2.72 -5.61
CA ARG A 80 -7.04 -2.34 -4.47
C ARG A 80 -7.55 -0.91 -4.53
N MET A 81 -6.78 -0.01 -5.13
CA MET A 81 -7.09 1.41 -5.23
C MET A 81 -7.72 1.80 -6.58
N HIS A 82 -7.81 0.85 -7.53
CA HIS A 82 -8.25 1.07 -8.90
C HIS A 82 -7.55 2.28 -9.58
N SER A 83 -6.24 2.43 -9.35
CA SER A 83 -5.43 3.54 -9.86
C SER A 83 -3.99 3.12 -10.12
N ASP A 84 -3.42 3.57 -11.23
CA ASP A 84 -2.01 3.36 -11.54
C ASP A 84 -1.07 4.30 -10.77
N ILE A 85 -1.59 5.44 -10.30
CA ILE A 85 -0.84 6.45 -9.58
C ILE A 85 -1.25 6.40 -8.12
N ILE A 86 -0.37 5.82 -7.29
CA ILE A 86 -0.60 5.65 -5.85
C ILE A 86 0.39 6.50 -5.07
N LYS A 87 -0.13 7.31 -4.15
CA LYS A 87 0.67 8.02 -3.15
C LYS A 87 0.67 7.21 -1.87
N VAL A 88 1.83 6.81 -1.38
CA VAL A 88 1.98 6.19 -0.06
C VAL A 88 2.17 7.25 1.03
N PRO A 89 1.85 6.97 2.31
CA PRO A 89 1.36 5.71 2.86
C PRO A 89 -0.12 5.43 2.56
N GLN A 90 -0.49 4.15 2.45
CA GLN A 90 -1.89 3.69 2.34
C GLN A 90 -2.16 2.59 3.36
N LEU A 91 -3.24 2.73 4.13
CA LEU A 91 -3.59 1.81 5.23
C LEU A 91 -4.87 1.04 4.90
N PHE A 92 -4.83 -0.26 5.18
CA PHE A 92 -5.97 -1.15 5.11
C PHE A 92 -6.16 -1.89 6.43
N VAL A 93 -7.42 -2.13 6.79
CA VAL A 93 -7.83 -2.93 7.95
C VAL A 93 -8.83 -3.96 7.46
N GLU A 94 -8.54 -5.24 7.68
CA GLU A 94 -9.41 -6.36 7.26
C GLU A 94 -9.81 -6.30 5.77
N GLY A 95 -8.86 -5.93 4.93
CA GLY A 95 -9.07 -5.79 3.49
C GLY A 95 -9.64 -4.44 3.06
N GLN A 96 -10.19 -3.65 3.98
CA GLN A 96 -10.84 -2.36 3.69
C GLN A 96 -9.86 -1.18 3.75
N HIS A 97 -9.93 -0.29 2.76
CA HIS A 97 -9.15 0.94 2.74
C HIS A 97 -9.66 1.95 3.77
N ILE A 98 -8.75 2.54 4.54
CA ILE A 98 -9.09 3.51 5.62
C ILE A 98 -8.84 4.97 5.19
N GLY A 99 -8.44 5.21 3.94
CA GLY A 99 -8.22 6.55 3.38
C GLY A 99 -6.79 7.10 3.61
N GLU A 100 -6.56 8.36 3.20
CA GLU A 100 -5.32 9.07 3.51
C GLU A 100 -5.23 9.33 5.02
N LEU A 101 -4.15 8.86 5.66
CA LEU A 101 -4.04 8.82 7.13
C LEU A 101 -4.02 10.19 7.82
N HIS A 102 -4.05 11.30 7.08
CA HIS A 102 -4.22 12.64 7.66
C HIS A 102 -5.53 12.77 8.48
N THR A 103 -6.52 11.90 8.27
CA THR A 103 -7.85 11.97 8.92
C THR A 103 -8.14 10.80 9.88
N CYS A 104 -7.22 9.84 10.04
CA CYS A 104 -7.49 8.67 10.88
C CYS A 104 -7.47 9.04 12.38
N SER A 105 -8.65 9.35 12.92
CA SER A 105 -8.85 9.39 14.37
C SER A 105 -8.56 8.00 14.97
N ALA A 106 -7.80 7.95 16.08
CA ALA A 106 -7.43 6.71 16.78
C ALA A 106 -8.62 5.80 17.14
N ARG A 107 -9.84 6.33 17.10
CA ARG A 107 -11.10 5.63 17.38
C ARG A 107 -11.46 4.56 16.34
N LEU A 108 -10.92 4.62 15.12
CA LEU A 108 -11.19 3.62 14.07
C LEU A 108 -10.35 2.35 14.20
N LEU A 109 -9.21 2.38 14.91
CA LEU A 109 -8.28 1.25 15.04
C LEU A 109 -8.46 0.46 16.35
N ALA A 110 -9.33 0.91 17.24
CA ALA A 110 -9.51 0.37 18.60
C ALA A 110 -10.89 -0.27 18.84
N LYS A 111 -11.58 -0.70 17.78
CA LYS A 111 -12.83 -1.46 17.89
C LYS A 111 -12.59 -2.95 17.67
#